data_AF-A0A9D4FRE3-F1
#
_entry.id   AF-A0A9D4FRE3-F1
#
_cell.length_a   1.000
_cell.length_b   1.000
_cell.length_c   1.000
_cell.angle_alpha   90.00
_cell.angle_beta   90.00
_cell.angle_gamma   90.00
#
_symmetry.space_group_name_H-M   'P 1'
#
loop_
_entity.id
_entity.type
_entity.pdbx_description
1 polymer ?
#
loop_
_entity_poly.entity_id
_entity_poly.type
_entity_poly.pdbx_seq_one_letter_code
_entity_poly.pdbx_strand_id
1 'polypeptide(L)'
;MTGQLRDSDKTQLEQWIGQGHKQFTLLYNATSGGCSSLKFHEKCDHQGATVTVVYNEVGSVFGGYTSASWAGLVNGCTRDDKAFLFQLKVLDKDTFRKFPVSNVEYSICSLANNGPIFGSNTGKDMNLFSGTITNSGRLFQLNGGFAFGNNYTMSGVSSWNDIHNGNLKIKELEVYSVAAKPPEETNQEWRKVPEWSEKLVKDLMQEVQSIKPRNGLIQDYRTVLIGPVGSGKSSFCNTVDSVFKGRITYRAVCGEGRHSVTKSYQPYAFKSTRDKGPHVRIFDTRGLELDFGIDTTEFTFLLDGHIPEKYQFQAEKPISVDDSAFVTKPQFSNKVHCVVFVLDVSTLQKLDPEKQAQIISFRNITMRKEIPQAVILTKVDKAVAQNLETVYTSSVIAKTLQTVCDMFGFPKQHVFPVKNYGDELTMDDGVNFLALFALRQIMYLSVDHIENQSTDSTYPPNEEEAHDLEAASESI
;
A
#
# COMPACT_ATOMS: atom_id res chain seq x y z
N MET A 1 10.66 -31.57 -4.55
CA MET A 1 11.63 -31.77 -3.45
C MET A 1 11.32 -30.70 -2.41
N THR A 2 11.17 -31.07 -1.14
CA THR A 2 10.94 -30.12 -0.03
C THR A 2 12.25 -29.92 0.71
N GLY A 3 12.72 -28.68 0.82
CA GLY A 3 13.95 -28.36 1.53
C GLY A 3 13.74 -28.07 3.01
N GLN A 4 14.84 -27.98 3.77
CA GLN A 4 14.86 -27.87 5.24
C GLN A 4 14.96 -26.42 5.76
N LEU A 5 14.91 -25.41 4.87
CA LEU A 5 14.99 -24.01 5.26
C LEU A 5 13.74 -23.57 6.04
N ARG A 6 13.90 -23.21 7.31
CA ARG A 6 12.80 -22.81 8.20
C ARG A 6 12.29 -21.41 7.84
N ASP A 7 11.09 -21.09 8.28
CA ASP A 7 10.52 -19.76 8.03
C ASP A 7 11.31 -18.64 8.72
N SER A 8 11.84 -18.87 9.93
CA SER A 8 12.73 -17.91 10.60
C SER A 8 14.03 -17.66 9.81
N ASP A 9 14.59 -18.71 9.21
CA ASP A 9 15.78 -18.62 8.36
C ASP A 9 15.47 -17.83 7.08
N LYS A 10 14.33 -18.11 6.43
CA LYS A 10 13.86 -17.36 5.26
C LYS A 10 13.66 -15.89 5.59
N THR A 11 12.97 -15.57 6.68
CA THR A 11 12.75 -14.18 7.11
C THR A 11 14.06 -13.44 7.33
N GLN A 12 15.04 -14.09 7.97
CA GLN A 12 16.34 -13.45 8.18
C GLN A 12 17.10 -13.24 6.87
N LEU A 13 17.08 -14.23 5.97
CA LEU A 13 17.70 -14.12 4.65
C LEU A 13 17.04 -13.03 3.81
N GLU A 14 15.72 -12.90 3.83
CA GLU A 14 14.98 -11.81 3.16
C GLU A 14 15.48 -10.44 3.62
N GLN A 15 15.59 -10.22 4.94
CA GLN A 15 16.10 -8.98 5.50
C GLN A 15 17.53 -8.66 5.02
N TRP A 16 18.39 -9.67 4.89
CA TRP A 16 19.76 -9.48 4.45
C TRP A 16 19.91 -9.28 2.94
N ILE A 17 19.02 -9.86 2.14
CA ILE A 17 19.01 -9.76 0.67
C ILE A 17 18.47 -8.39 0.23
N GLY A 18 17.43 -7.87 0.90
CA GLY A 18 16.89 -6.54 0.66
C GLY A 18 15.36 -6.47 0.58
N GLN A 19 14.83 -5.31 0.21
CA GLN A 19 13.39 -5.00 0.28
C GLN A 19 12.51 -5.97 -0.52
N GLY A 20 11.32 -6.25 0.01
CA GLY A 20 10.29 -7.13 -0.58
C GLY A 20 10.41 -8.60 -0.18
N HIS A 21 9.30 -9.33 -0.26
CA HIS A 21 9.28 -10.78 0.01
C HIS A 21 10.06 -11.55 -1.07
N LYS A 22 10.67 -12.67 -0.67
CA LYS A 22 11.45 -13.54 -1.56
C LYS A 22 10.84 -14.93 -1.59
N GLN A 23 10.86 -15.52 -2.77
CA GLN A 23 10.52 -16.92 -2.96
C GLN A 23 11.82 -17.71 -3.05
N PHE A 24 11.95 -18.71 -2.18
CA PHE A 24 13.07 -19.65 -2.17
C PHE A 24 12.61 -20.96 -2.80
N THR A 25 13.13 -21.28 -3.98
CA THR A 25 12.78 -22.53 -4.68
C THR A 25 13.98 -23.46 -4.68
N LEU A 26 13.83 -24.66 -4.12
CA LEU A 26 14.92 -25.63 -4.02
C LEU A 26 15.34 -26.11 -5.42
N LEU A 27 16.60 -25.88 -5.80
CA LEU A 27 17.20 -26.31 -7.05
C LEU A 27 17.95 -27.65 -6.91
N TYR A 28 18.72 -27.77 -5.83
CA TYR A 28 19.65 -28.86 -5.61
C TYR A 28 19.70 -29.23 -4.13
N ASN A 29 19.80 -30.53 -3.84
CA ASN A 29 20.18 -31.01 -2.52
C ASN A 29 21.12 -32.23 -2.59
N ALA A 30 21.93 -32.41 -1.56
CA ALA A 30 22.89 -33.50 -1.49
C ALA A 30 22.22 -34.86 -1.30
N THR A 31 21.07 -34.95 -0.64
CA THR A 31 20.38 -36.25 -0.44
C THR A 31 19.82 -36.86 -1.72
N SER A 32 19.29 -36.06 -2.65
CA SER A 32 18.83 -36.52 -3.98
C SER A 32 19.97 -36.59 -5.00
N GLY A 33 20.89 -35.63 -4.92
CA GLY A 33 21.99 -35.47 -5.88
C GLY A 33 23.24 -36.29 -5.56
N GLY A 34 23.53 -36.57 -4.29
CA GLY A 34 24.91 -36.67 -3.80
C GLY A 34 25.60 -35.29 -3.84
N CYS A 35 26.71 -35.10 -3.13
CA CYS A 35 27.53 -33.89 -3.35
C CYS A 35 28.31 -34.02 -4.66
N SER A 36 27.66 -33.77 -5.80
CA SER A 36 28.21 -33.95 -7.15
C SER A 36 28.29 -32.62 -7.89
N SER A 37 29.50 -32.23 -8.31
CA SER A 37 29.75 -30.97 -9.03
C SER A 37 28.94 -30.91 -10.32
N LEU A 38 28.88 -32.04 -11.05
CA LEU A 38 28.09 -32.17 -12.28
C LEU A 38 26.61 -31.85 -12.04
N LYS A 39 26.00 -32.46 -11.02
CA LYS A 39 24.58 -32.20 -10.71
C LYS A 39 24.33 -30.82 -10.13
N PHE A 40 25.28 -30.27 -9.38
CA PHE A 40 25.21 -28.88 -8.94
C PHE A 40 25.13 -27.94 -10.14
N HIS A 41 26.06 -28.06 -11.10
CA HIS A 41 26.06 -27.22 -12.30
C HIS A 41 24.83 -27.45 -13.18
N GLU A 42 24.37 -28.70 -13.35
CA GLU A 42 23.14 -29.01 -14.07
C GLU A 42 21.91 -28.28 -13.51
N LYS A 43 21.84 -28.08 -12.19
CA LYS A 43 20.66 -27.52 -11.50
C LYS A 43 20.79 -26.04 -11.16
N CYS A 44 21.99 -25.53 -10.93
CA CYS A 44 22.22 -24.21 -10.34
C CYS A 44 22.81 -23.19 -11.31
N ASP A 45 23.40 -23.63 -12.43
CA ASP A 45 23.90 -22.71 -13.44
C ASP A 45 22.76 -21.94 -14.10
N HIS A 46 23.01 -20.67 -14.41
CA HIS A 46 22.07 -19.79 -15.09
C HIS A 46 20.73 -19.54 -14.35
N GLN A 47 20.64 -19.87 -13.06
CA GLN A 47 19.42 -19.67 -12.25
C GLN A 47 19.32 -18.26 -11.62
N GLY A 48 20.30 -17.39 -11.85
CA GLY A 48 20.36 -16.07 -11.22
C GLY A 48 20.74 -16.16 -9.74
N ALA A 49 20.08 -15.35 -8.90
CA ALA A 49 20.40 -15.26 -7.48
C ALA A 49 20.10 -16.58 -6.74
N THR A 50 21.03 -17.00 -5.87
CA THR A 50 20.90 -18.25 -5.13
C THR A 50 21.34 -18.14 -3.67
N VAL A 51 20.78 -18.99 -2.82
CA VAL A 51 21.22 -19.24 -1.45
C VAL A 51 21.69 -20.69 -1.35
N THR A 52 22.95 -20.88 -0.95
CA THR A 52 23.52 -22.17 -0.56
C THR A 52 23.46 -22.32 0.95
N VAL A 53 22.92 -23.44 1.45
CA VAL A 53 22.76 -23.73 2.89
C VAL A 53 23.37 -25.09 3.20
N VAL A 54 24.15 -25.16 4.27
CA VAL A 54 24.83 -26.37 4.74
C VAL A 54 24.34 -26.69 6.14
N TYR A 55 23.88 -27.93 6.33
CA TYR A 55 23.40 -28.46 7.61
C TYR A 55 24.40 -29.50 8.12
N ASN A 56 25.23 -29.13 9.09
CA ASN A 56 26.24 -30.06 9.60
C ASN A 56 25.70 -31.03 10.66
N GLU A 57 26.49 -32.06 10.97
CA GLU A 57 26.10 -33.13 11.90
C GLU A 57 25.76 -32.62 13.30
N VAL A 58 26.47 -31.58 13.77
CA VAL A 58 26.39 -31.02 15.13
C VAL A 58 25.40 -29.86 15.25
N GLY A 59 24.52 -29.65 14.27
CA GLY A 59 23.44 -28.66 14.36
C GLY A 59 23.85 -27.22 14.01
N SER A 60 25.02 -27.02 13.40
CA SER A 60 25.41 -25.71 12.86
C SER A 60 24.91 -25.58 11.43
N VAL A 61 24.38 -24.39 11.10
CA VAL A 61 23.82 -24.08 9.78
C VAL A 61 24.49 -22.82 9.26
N PHE A 62 25.11 -22.92 8.10
CA PHE A 62 25.89 -21.84 7.48
C PHE A 62 25.82 -21.92 5.96
N GLY A 63 26.30 -20.90 5.27
CA GLY A 63 26.24 -20.88 3.82
C GLY A 63 26.58 -19.54 3.21
N GLY A 64 26.09 -19.31 1.99
CA GLY A 64 26.33 -18.08 1.25
C GLY A 64 25.19 -17.74 0.31
N TYR A 65 25.01 -16.44 0.10
CA TYR A 65 24.11 -15.85 -0.89
C TYR A 65 24.92 -15.16 -1.98
N THR A 66 24.48 -15.32 -3.22
CA THR A 66 24.95 -14.53 -4.35
C THR A 66 23.76 -14.02 -5.16
N SER A 67 23.83 -12.77 -5.60
CA SER A 67 22.92 -12.17 -6.57
C SER A 67 23.32 -12.45 -8.02
N ALA A 68 24.58 -12.86 -8.24
CA ALA A 68 25.07 -13.30 -9.53
C ALA A 68 24.69 -14.76 -9.83
N SER A 69 24.71 -15.10 -11.12
CA SER A 69 24.46 -16.47 -11.57
C SER A 69 25.74 -17.30 -11.59
N TRP A 70 25.64 -18.58 -11.24
CA TRP A 70 26.67 -19.58 -11.51
C TRP A 70 26.83 -19.83 -13.02
N ALA A 71 28.05 -20.17 -13.46
CA ALA A 71 28.40 -20.44 -14.85
C ALA A 71 29.52 -21.50 -14.94
N GLY A 72 29.18 -22.78 -14.87
CA GLY A 72 30.09 -23.91 -14.75
C GLY A 72 30.98 -24.23 -15.95
N LEU A 73 30.86 -23.50 -17.06
CA LEU A 73 31.63 -23.76 -18.30
C LEU A 73 32.79 -22.78 -18.53
N VAL A 74 32.88 -21.69 -17.76
CA VAL A 74 33.98 -20.72 -17.86
C VAL A 74 34.69 -20.68 -16.52
N ASN A 75 35.88 -21.27 -16.44
CA ASN A 75 36.73 -21.20 -15.24
C ASN A 75 37.01 -19.73 -14.92
N GLY A 76 36.34 -19.21 -13.90
CA GLY A 76 36.41 -17.79 -13.60
C GLY A 76 35.66 -17.42 -12.32
N CYS A 77 35.94 -16.21 -11.86
CA CYS A 77 35.24 -15.61 -10.73
C CYS A 77 34.32 -14.52 -11.26
N THR A 78 33.15 -14.40 -10.63
CA THR A 78 32.10 -13.46 -11.02
C THR A 78 31.98 -12.38 -9.96
N ARG A 79 31.88 -11.15 -10.45
CA ARG A 79 31.68 -9.97 -9.62
C ARG A 79 30.27 -9.96 -9.04
N ASP A 80 30.16 -9.81 -7.73
CA ASP A 80 28.88 -9.64 -7.04
C ASP A 80 29.05 -8.82 -5.77
N ASP A 81 28.60 -7.56 -5.79
CA ASP A 81 28.69 -6.63 -4.67
C ASP A 81 27.62 -6.86 -3.60
N LYS A 82 26.67 -7.77 -3.85
CA LYS A 82 25.60 -8.14 -2.91
C LYS A 82 25.84 -9.50 -2.27
N ALA A 83 26.92 -10.20 -2.63
CA ALA A 83 27.25 -11.49 -2.05
C ALA A 83 27.53 -11.38 -0.55
N PHE A 84 27.17 -12.43 0.19
CA PHE A 84 27.54 -12.55 1.60
C PHE A 84 27.59 -14.01 2.02
N LEU A 85 28.48 -14.33 2.95
CA LEU A 85 28.41 -15.56 3.73
C LEU A 85 27.51 -15.34 4.94
N PHE A 86 27.00 -16.43 5.52
CA PHE A 86 26.17 -16.34 6.71
C PHE A 86 26.29 -17.55 7.61
N GLN A 87 25.86 -17.36 8.85
CA GLN A 87 25.62 -18.40 9.84
C GLN A 87 24.21 -18.21 10.40
N LEU A 88 23.36 -19.24 10.30
CA LEU A 88 22.01 -19.23 10.86
C LEU A 88 21.98 -19.86 12.25
N LYS A 89 22.77 -20.92 12.47
CA LYS A 89 22.83 -21.65 13.75
C LYS A 89 24.24 -22.04 14.17
N VAL A 90 24.44 -22.09 15.49
CA VAL A 90 25.59 -22.70 16.18
C VAL A 90 25.04 -23.76 17.12
N LEU A 91 25.43 -25.04 16.95
CA LEU A 91 25.02 -26.12 17.86
C LEU A 91 23.51 -26.11 18.18
N ASP A 92 22.68 -26.10 17.12
CA ASP A 92 21.22 -26.01 17.14
C ASP A 92 20.61 -24.70 17.69
N LYS A 93 21.43 -23.74 18.12
CA LYS A 93 21.00 -22.42 18.59
C LYS A 93 21.01 -21.37 17.49
N ASP A 94 19.88 -20.69 17.30
CA ASP A 94 19.74 -19.56 16.37
C ASP A 94 20.72 -18.44 16.73
N THR A 95 21.54 -18.01 15.76
CA THR A 95 22.66 -17.06 15.99
C THR A 95 22.73 -15.94 14.94
N PHE A 96 22.21 -16.16 13.72
CA PHE A 96 22.09 -15.17 12.64
C PHE A 96 23.24 -14.15 12.51
N ARG A 97 24.31 -14.52 11.78
CA ARG A 97 25.41 -13.63 11.41
C ARG A 97 25.51 -13.50 9.89
N LYS A 98 25.75 -12.29 9.42
CA LYS A 98 26.03 -11.96 8.01
C LYS A 98 27.48 -11.52 7.88
N PHE A 99 28.17 -12.04 6.89
CA PHE A 99 29.55 -11.69 6.54
C PHE A 99 29.55 -11.14 5.11
N PRO A 100 29.46 -9.81 4.92
CA PRO A 100 29.42 -9.19 3.59
C PRO A 100 30.71 -9.46 2.81
N VAL A 101 30.60 -9.53 1.49
CA VAL A 101 31.76 -9.53 0.61
C VAL A 101 32.58 -8.25 0.80
N SER A 102 33.90 -8.39 0.87
CA SER A 102 34.87 -7.28 0.91
C SER A 102 35.62 -7.12 -0.40
N ASN A 103 35.83 -8.22 -1.14
CA ASN A 103 36.46 -8.20 -2.47
C ASN A 103 35.44 -8.62 -3.54
N VAL A 104 34.73 -7.64 -4.08
CA VAL A 104 33.59 -7.86 -4.97
C VAL A 104 33.97 -8.47 -6.32
N GLU A 105 35.22 -8.36 -6.78
CA GLU A 105 35.66 -8.91 -8.07
C GLU A 105 35.81 -10.45 -8.02
N TYR A 106 35.95 -11.00 -6.82
CA TYR A 106 36.15 -12.43 -6.59
C TYR A 106 35.12 -12.99 -5.59
N SER A 107 33.89 -12.49 -5.66
CA SER A 107 32.80 -12.88 -4.75
C SER A 107 32.47 -14.36 -4.84
N ILE A 108 32.31 -14.88 -6.04
CA ILE A 108 32.04 -16.30 -6.30
C ILE A 108 32.92 -16.80 -7.45
N CYS A 109 33.21 -18.10 -7.50
CA CYS A 109 33.84 -18.70 -8.67
C CYS A 109 33.07 -19.94 -9.13
N SER A 110 33.00 -20.14 -10.44
CA SER A 110 32.39 -21.31 -11.05
C SER A 110 33.49 -22.14 -11.70
N LEU A 111 33.89 -23.23 -11.04
CA LEU A 111 34.86 -24.18 -11.57
C LEU A 111 34.12 -25.48 -11.89
N ALA A 112 34.29 -26.00 -13.10
CA ALA A 112 33.52 -27.13 -13.61
C ALA A 112 33.52 -28.39 -12.71
N ASN A 113 34.57 -28.58 -11.90
CA ASN A 113 34.71 -29.73 -11.01
C ASN A 113 34.42 -29.41 -9.53
N ASN A 114 33.84 -28.26 -9.22
CA ASN A 114 33.51 -27.86 -7.86
C ASN A 114 32.01 -27.70 -7.66
N GLY A 115 31.58 -27.79 -6.41
CA GLY A 115 30.29 -27.25 -6.00
C GLY A 115 30.35 -25.72 -5.85
N PRO A 116 29.45 -25.14 -5.04
CA PRO A 116 29.49 -23.71 -4.72
C PRO A 116 30.84 -23.25 -4.18
N ILE A 117 31.39 -22.18 -4.75
CA ILE A 117 32.57 -21.47 -4.26
C ILE A 117 32.24 -20.00 -4.02
N PHE A 118 32.46 -19.56 -2.78
CA PHE A 118 32.47 -18.16 -2.39
C PHE A 118 33.92 -17.75 -2.07
N GLY A 119 34.38 -16.68 -2.70
CA GLY A 119 35.76 -16.21 -2.68
C GLY A 119 36.53 -16.63 -3.93
N SER A 120 37.79 -16.20 -4.02
CA SER A 120 38.65 -16.36 -5.21
C SER A 120 39.24 -17.75 -5.38
N ASN A 121 39.76 -18.07 -6.58
CA ASN A 121 40.43 -19.36 -6.86
C ASN A 121 41.62 -19.68 -5.94
N THR A 122 42.33 -18.66 -5.45
CA THR A 122 43.51 -18.78 -4.57
C THR A 122 43.19 -18.56 -3.09
N GLY A 123 42.01 -18.05 -2.78
CA GLY A 123 41.59 -17.69 -1.43
C GLY A 123 40.12 -18.01 -1.17
N LYS A 124 39.69 -19.22 -1.54
CA LYS A 124 38.29 -19.68 -1.41
C LYS A 124 37.85 -19.64 0.05
N ASP A 125 37.12 -18.60 0.44
CA ASP A 125 36.61 -18.49 1.80
C ASP A 125 35.68 -19.66 2.11
N MET A 126 34.84 -20.05 1.16
CA MET A 126 34.01 -21.26 1.27
C MET A 126 33.98 -22.01 -0.07
N ASN A 127 34.68 -23.13 -0.13
CA ASN A 127 34.55 -24.14 -1.19
C ASN A 127 34.06 -25.43 -0.55
N LEU A 128 32.84 -25.86 -0.89
CA LEU A 128 32.19 -26.95 -0.14
C LEU A 128 32.69 -28.32 -0.57
N PHE A 129 32.75 -28.58 -1.88
CA PHE A 129 33.20 -29.87 -2.40
C PHE A 129 33.74 -29.78 -3.83
N SER A 130 34.44 -30.84 -4.23
CA SER A 130 34.85 -31.09 -5.61
C SER A 130 34.60 -32.53 -6.02
N GLY A 131 34.39 -32.75 -7.32
CA GLY A 131 34.02 -34.06 -7.88
C GLY A 131 32.68 -34.54 -7.33
N THR A 132 32.61 -35.81 -6.94
CA THR A 132 31.43 -36.41 -6.33
C THR A 132 31.78 -37.04 -5.00
N ILE A 133 31.07 -36.66 -3.93
CA ILE A 133 31.13 -37.30 -2.62
C ILE A 133 29.90 -38.18 -2.45
N THR A 134 30.12 -39.48 -2.22
CA THR A 134 29.08 -40.43 -1.83
C THR A 134 28.83 -40.38 -0.33
N ASN A 135 27.60 -40.63 0.10
CA ASN A 135 27.30 -40.67 1.52
C ASN A 135 27.98 -41.86 2.22
N SER A 136 28.36 -41.67 3.47
CA SER A 136 28.77 -42.72 4.39
C SER A 136 27.80 -42.72 5.56
N GLY A 137 26.95 -43.74 5.67
CA GLY A 137 26.02 -43.86 6.80
C GLY A 137 25.03 -42.70 6.97
N ARG A 138 24.58 -42.07 5.85
CA ARG A 138 23.69 -40.89 5.76
C ARG A 138 24.34 -39.52 5.92
N LEU A 139 25.67 -39.43 6.09
CA LEU A 139 26.39 -38.16 6.14
C LEU A 139 27.30 -38.01 4.91
N PHE A 140 27.56 -36.76 4.51
CA PHE A 140 28.55 -36.43 3.48
C PHE A 140 29.73 -35.74 4.14
N GLN A 141 30.95 -36.22 3.88
CA GLN A 141 32.18 -35.57 4.34
C GLN A 141 32.60 -34.55 3.29
N LEU A 142 32.44 -33.25 3.57
CA LEU A 142 32.92 -32.21 2.66
C LEU A 142 34.44 -32.32 2.47
N ASN A 143 34.89 -32.19 1.22
CA ASN A 143 36.29 -32.31 0.80
C ASN A 143 36.85 -30.99 0.22
N GLY A 144 36.10 -29.90 0.35
CA GLY A 144 36.53 -28.58 -0.09
C GLY A 144 37.43 -27.85 0.93
N GLY A 145 37.59 -26.54 0.77
CA GLY A 145 38.52 -25.72 1.54
C GLY A 145 37.88 -24.43 2.04
N PHE A 146 38.36 -23.97 3.20
CA PHE A 146 37.78 -22.83 3.92
C PHE A 146 38.88 -21.86 4.36
N ALA A 147 39.26 -20.94 3.49
CA ALA A 147 40.20 -19.87 3.85
C ALA A 147 39.49 -18.81 4.69
N PHE A 148 40.20 -18.15 5.61
CA PHE A 148 39.55 -17.22 6.54
C PHE A 148 39.81 -15.76 6.14
N GLY A 149 38.75 -15.04 5.75
CA GLY A 149 38.75 -13.58 5.66
C GLY A 149 39.45 -12.99 4.44
N ASN A 150 39.53 -13.74 3.34
CA ASN A 150 40.20 -13.28 2.12
C ASN A 150 39.32 -12.37 1.26
N ASN A 151 38.06 -12.75 1.04
CA ASN A 151 37.11 -12.03 0.17
C ASN A 151 35.84 -11.62 0.90
N TYR A 152 35.66 -12.04 2.16
CA TYR A 152 34.50 -11.73 2.99
C TYR A 152 34.93 -11.16 4.34
N THR A 153 34.20 -10.16 4.84
CA THR A 153 34.44 -9.57 6.16
C THR A 153 33.83 -10.45 7.24
N MET A 154 34.66 -11.29 7.87
CA MET A 154 34.26 -12.30 8.85
C MET A 154 34.22 -11.75 10.29
N SER A 155 33.58 -10.59 10.51
CA SER A 155 33.53 -9.95 11.83
C SER A 155 32.78 -10.78 12.88
N GLY A 156 33.33 -10.87 14.10
CA GLY A 156 32.71 -11.59 15.21
C GLY A 156 33.00 -13.10 15.26
N VAL A 157 33.86 -13.59 14.36
CA VAL A 157 34.46 -14.93 14.40
C VAL A 157 35.98 -14.80 14.22
N SER A 158 36.74 -15.79 14.68
CA SER A 158 38.20 -15.85 14.59
C SER A 158 38.68 -16.91 13.61
N SER A 159 37.83 -17.89 13.29
CA SER A 159 38.11 -18.92 12.29
C SER A 159 36.82 -19.57 11.76
N TRP A 160 36.94 -20.40 10.73
CA TRP A 160 35.84 -21.24 10.27
C TRP A 160 35.36 -22.27 11.30
N ASN A 161 36.18 -22.60 12.31
CA ASN A 161 35.75 -23.45 13.42
C ASN A 161 34.63 -22.79 14.23
N ASP A 162 34.55 -21.45 14.31
CA ASP A 162 33.43 -20.77 14.97
C ASP A 162 32.14 -20.85 14.16
N ILE A 163 32.25 -21.18 12.86
CA ILE A 163 31.12 -21.27 11.93
C ILE A 163 30.57 -22.70 11.88
N HIS A 164 31.43 -23.67 11.59
CA HIS A 164 31.07 -25.07 11.41
C HIS A 164 31.43 -25.96 12.61
N ASN A 165 31.88 -25.40 13.74
CA ASN A 165 32.22 -26.13 14.97
C ASN A 165 33.22 -27.28 14.75
N GLY A 166 34.20 -27.08 13.87
CA GLY A 166 35.18 -28.11 13.53
C GLY A 166 34.62 -29.34 12.80
N ASN A 167 33.32 -29.36 12.43
CA ASN A 167 32.68 -30.51 11.82
C ASN A 167 32.23 -30.24 10.37
N LEU A 168 32.88 -30.94 9.44
CA LEU A 168 32.62 -30.90 7.99
C LEU A 168 31.78 -32.09 7.49
N LYS A 169 31.30 -32.95 8.39
CA LYS A 169 30.26 -33.94 8.07
C LYS A 169 28.91 -33.23 8.05
N ILE A 170 28.20 -33.39 6.94
CA ILE A 170 26.92 -32.73 6.71
C ILE A 170 25.80 -33.75 6.57
N LYS A 171 24.64 -33.38 7.11
CA LYS A 171 23.38 -34.11 6.93
C LYS A 171 22.75 -33.72 5.59
N GLU A 172 22.89 -32.46 5.20
CA GLU A 172 22.31 -31.93 3.97
C GLU A 172 23.08 -30.70 3.48
N LEU A 173 23.07 -30.49 2.16
CA LEU A 173 23.45 -29.24 1.52
C LEU A 173 22.35 -28.91 0.52
N GLU A 174 21.81 -27.71 0.58
CA GLU A 174 20.71 -27.26 -0.28
C GLU A 174 21.11 -25.99 -1.02
N VAL A 175 20.66 -25.86 -2.26
CA VAL A 175 20.78 -24.61 -3.03
C VAL A 175 19.40 -24.20 -3.50
N TYR A 176 19.02 -22.98 -3.19
CA TYR A 176 17.72 -22.38 -3.55
C TYR A 176 17.93 -21.27 -4.56
N SER A 177 17.10 -21.18 -5.59
CA SER A 177 16.94 -19.93 -6.35
C SER A 177 16.16 -18.92 -5.51
N VAL A 178 16.50 -17.65 -5.70
CA VAL A 178 15.85 -16.51 -5.04
C VAL A 178 15.19 -15.64 -6.08
N ALA A 179 13.87 -15.54 -6.04
CA ALA A 179 13.09 -14.62 -6.85
C ALA A 179 12.31 -13.64 -5.95
N ALA A 180 11.91 -12.50 -6.49
CA ALA A 180 10.92 -11.66 -5.82
C ALA A 180 9.60 -12.45 -5.74
N LYS A 181 9.05 -12.59 -4.53
CA LYS A 181 7.72 -13.18 -4.38
C LYS A 181 6.71 -12.07 -4.69
N PRO A 182 5.86 -12.22 -5.73
CA PRO A 182 4.74 -11.30 -5.89
C PRO A 182 3.88 -11.36 -4.62
N PRO A 183 3.28 -10.24 -4.17
CA PRO A 183 2.41 -10.26 -3.00
C PRO A 183 1.36 -11.36 -3.17
N GLU A 184 1.24 -12.24 -2.18
CA GLU A 184 0.22 -13.30 -2.22
C GLU A 184 -1.16 -12.64 -2.38
N GLU A 185 -1.76 -12.87 -3.55
CA GLU A 185 -3.18 -12.63 -3.79
C GLU A 185 -3.93 -13.72 -3.03
N THR A 186 -4.28 -13.42 -1.77
CA THR A 186 -5.27 -14.21 -1.08
C THR A 186 -6.59 -14.03 -1.85
N ASN A 187 -7.12 -15.07 -2.47
CA ASN A 187 -8.45 -15.08 -3.10
C ASN A 187 -9.62 -14.81 -2.11
N GLN A 188 -9.31 -14.41 -0.87
CA GLN A 188 -10.28 -14.01 0.13
C GLN A 188 -10.48 -12.49 0.04
N GLU A 189 -11.68 -12.08 -0.38
CA GLU A 189 -12.11 -10.69 -0.37
C GLU A 189 -11.97 -10.08 1.03
N TRP A 190 -11.22 -8.99 1.16
CA TRP A 190 -11.07 -8.30 2.45
C TRP A 190 -12.26 -7.40 2.78
N ARG A 191 -13.13 -7.15 1.79
CA ARG A 191 -14.47 -6.57 1.93
C ARG A 191 -15.35 -7.06 0.78
N LYS A 192 -16.51 -7.63 1.12
CA LYS A 192 -17.49 -8.08 0.12
C LYS A 192 -18.08 -6.90 -0.63
N VAL A 193 -18.10 -7.00 -1.95
CA VAL A 193 -18.77 -6.06 -2.85
C VAL A 193 -19.58 -6.85 -3.88
N PRO A 194 -20.64 -6.25 -4.48
CA PRO A 194 -21.36 -6.91 -5.55
C PRO A 194 -20.43 -7.18 -6.74
N GLU A 195 -20.75 -8.21 -7.52
CA GLU A 195 -20.00 -8.57 -8.73
C GLU A 195 -20.02 -7.43 -9.75
N TRP A 196 -18.84 -7.10 -10.28
CA TRP A 196 -18.66 -5.94 -11.14
C TRP A 196 -19.31 -6.21 -12.50
N SER A 197 -20.16 -5.29 -12.94
CA SER A 197 -20.82 -5.39 -14.25
C SER A 197 -21.27 -4.02 -14.73
N GLU A 198 -21.40 -3.86 -16.05
CA GLU A 198 -21.99 -2.67 -16.65
C GLU A 198 -23.37 -2.34 -16.08
N LYS A 199 -24.16 -3.39 -15.80
CA LYS A 199 -25.49 -3.25 -15.21
C LYS A 199 -25.40 -2.64 -13.81
N LEU A 200 -24.49 -3.14 -12.98
CA LEU A 200 -24.27 -2.59 -11.63
C LEU A 200 -23.84 -1.12 -11.67
N VAL A 201 -22.96 -0.73 -12.60
CA VAL A 201 -22.56 0.68 -12.77
C VAL A 201 -23.76 1.56 -13.12
N LYS A 202 -24.64 1.09 -14.03
CA LYS A 202 -25.88 1.80 -14.39
C LYS A 202 -26.85 1.88 -13.21
N ASP A 203 -27.02 0.80 -12.45
CA ASP A 203 -27.89 0.73 -11.28
C ASP A 203 -27.40 1.68 -10.16
N LEU A 204 -26.08 1.68 -9.89
CA LEU A 204 -25.45 2.61 -8.94
C LEU A 204 -25.64 4.07 -9.37
N MET A 205 -25.49 4.37 -10.66
CA MET A 205 -25.69 5.72 -11.17
C MET A 205 -27.14 6.19 -10.95
N GLN A 206 -28.13 5.33 -11.22
CA GLN A 206 -29.54 5.64 -10.98
C GLN A 206 -29.85 5.81 -9.49
N GLU A 207 -29.31 4.93 -8.65
CA GLU A 207 -29.44 5.00 -7.20
C GLU A 207 -28.89 6.33 -6.66
N VAL A 208 -27.67 6.70 -7.01
CA VAL A 208 -27.03 7.96 -6.61
C VAL A 208 -27.83 9.18 -7.10
N GLN A 209 -28.43 9.14 -8.29
CA GLN A 209 -29.31 10.20 -8.79
C GLN A 209 -30.67 10.26 -8.08
N SER A 210 -31.10 9.16 -7.45
CA SER A 210 -32.38 9.06 -6.75
C SER A 210 -32.30 9.52 -5.28
N ILE A 211 -31.11 9.57 -4.69
CA ILE A 211 -30.90 10.06 -3.32
C ILE A 211 -31.16 11.57 -3.29
N LYS A 212 -32.13 12.00 -2.48
CA LYS A 212 -32.55 13.40 -2.32
C LYS A 212 -32.73 13.76 -0.85
N PRO A 213 -32.44 15.01 -0.45
CA PRO A 213 -32.85 15.53 0.86
C PRO A 213 -34.38 15.46 1.03
N ARG A 214 -34.85 14.94 2.17
CA ARG A 214 -36.28 14.70 2.45
C ARG A 214 -37.00 15.87 3.11
N ASN A 215 -36.28 16.72 3.82
CA ASN A 215 -36.86 17.70 4.76
C ASN A 215 -37.02 19.13 4.19
N GLY A 216 -36.74 19.35 2.90
CA GLY A 216 -36.83 20.68 2.26
C GLY A 216 -35.82 21.73 2.74
N LEU A 217 -35.08 21.47 3.83
CA LEU A 217 -34.09 22.39 4.44
C LEU A 217 -32.87 22.61 3.55
N ILE A 218 -32.53 21.62 2.71
CA ILE A 218 -31.40 21.68 1.79
C ILE A 218 -31.80 21.13 0.41
N GLN A 219 -31.22 21.69 -0.65
CA GLN A 219 -31.40 21.18 -2.02
C GLN A 219 -30.36 20.11 -2.38
N ASP A 220 -29.14 20.24 -1.83
CA ASP A 220 -28.01 19.36 -2.08
C ASP A 220 -27.22 19.10 -0.79
N TYR A 221 -26.72 17.88 -0.64
CA TYR A 221 -25.74 17.55 0.40
C TYR A 221 -24.40 18.22 0.09
N ARG A 222 -23.95 19.11 0.98
CA ARG A 222 -22.58 19.64 0.97
C ARG A 222 -21.56 18.65 1.55
N THR A 223 -20.60 18.27 0.73
CA THR A 223 -19.47 17.42 1.12
C THR A 223 -18.16 18.17 0.92
N VAL A 224 -17.23 18.10 1.87
CA VAL A 224 -15.92 18.77 1.78
C VAL A 224 -14.81 17.72 1.65
N LEU A 225 -13.92 17.89 0.67
CA LEU A 225 -12.74 17.04 0.51
C LEU A 225 -11.53 17.67 1.18
N ILE A 226 -10.82 16.94 2.03
CA ILE A 226 -9.61 17.40 2.71
C ILE A 226 -8.49 16.39 2.52
N GLY A 227 -7.25 16.85 2.36
CA GLY A 227 -6.11 15.95 2.28
C GLY A 227 -4.87 16.63 1.72
N PRO A 228 -3.71 15.96 1.77
CA PRO A 228 -2.44 16.52 1.30
C PRO A 228 -2.48 17.00 -0.16
N VAL A 229 -1.57 17.90 -0.52
CA VAL A 229 -1.34 18.27 -1.94
C VAL A 229 -1.00 17.00 -2.74
N GLY A 230 -1.58 16.86 -3.93
CA GLY A 230 -1.37 15.70 -4.79
C GLY A 230 -2.12 14.42 -4.37
N SER A 231 -2.93 14.46 -3.31
CA SER A 231 -3.71 13.29 -2.86
C SER A 231 -4.87 12.90 -3.79
N GLY A 232 -5.18 13.71 -4.80
CA GLY A 232 -6.21 13.39 -5.80
C GLY A 232 -7.61 13.94 -5.51
N LYS A 233 -7.76 14.96 -4.64
CA LYS A 233 -9.05 15.61 -4.36
C LYS A 233 -9.75 16.14 -5.62
N SER A 234 -9.09 17.04 -6.35
CA SER A 234 -9.60 17.64 -7.59
C SER A 234 -9.81 16.58 -8.68
N SER A 235 -8.92 15.59 -8.75
CA SER A 235 -9.02 14.45 -9.68
C SER A 235 -10.24 13.57 -9.39
N PHE A 236 -10.61 13.41 -8.11
CA PHE A 236 -11.83 12.70 -7.73
C PHE A 236 -13.08 13.46 -8.21
N CYS A 237 -13.13 14.79 -8.05
CA CYS A 237 -14.22 15.61 -8.60
C CYS A 237 -14.34 15.45 -10.13
N ASN A 238 -13.23 15.49 -10.85
CA ASN A 238 -13.22 15.25 -12.30
C ASN A 238 -13.68 13.84 -12.66
N THR A 239 -13.29 12.84 -11.86
CA THR A 239 -13.72 11.45 -12.09
C THR A 239 -15.23 11.33 -11.95
N VAL A 240 -15.80 11.86 -10.88
CA VAL A 240 -17.25 11.90 -10.67
C VAL A 240 -17.97 12.67 -11.79
N ASP A 241 -17.47 13.85 -12.19
CA ASP A 241 -18.05 14.63 -13.31
C ASP A 241 -17.99 13.86 -14.64
N SER A 242 -16.92 13.09 -14.85
CA SER A 242 -16.73 12.27 -16.05
C SER A 242 -17.75 11.13 -16.12
N VAL A 243 -18.00 10.46 -14.99
CA VAL A 243 -19.01 9.39 -14.88
C VAL A 243 -20.39 9.92 -15.31
N PHE A 244 -20.84 11.04 -14.75
CA PHE A 244 -22.18 11.55 -15.05
C PHE A 244 -22.31 12.09 -16.48
N LYS A 245 -21.22 12.63 -17.05
CA LYS A 245 -21.21 13.15 -18.43
C LYS A 245 -20.95 12.08 -19.49
N GLY A 246 -20.52 10.88 -19.11
CA GLY A 246 -20.17 9.80 -20.03
C GLY A 246 -18.94 10.10 -20.90
N ARG A 247 -18.06 11.02 -20.45
CA ARG A 247 -16.81 11.36 -21.14
C ARG A 247 -15.79 11.88 -20.12
N ILE A 248 -14.50 11.74 -20.42
CA ILE A 248 -13.45 12.31 -19.59
C ILE A 248 -13.58 13.84 -19.52
N THR A 249 -13.49 14.39 -18.32
CA THR A 249 -13.65 15.82 -18.03
C THR A 249 -12.46 16.36 -17.24
N TYR A 250 -12.17 17.64 -17.45
CA TYR A 250 -11.02 18.34 -16.85
C TYR A 250 -11.47 19.65 -16.20
N ARG A 251 -12.64 19.63 -15.53
CA ARG A 251 -13.32 20.83 -15.01
C ARG A 251 -12.59 21.43 -13.81
N ALA A 252 -12.02 20.57 -12.97
CA ALA A 252 -11.12 20.94 -11.89
C ALA A 252 -9.69 21.02 -12.43
N VAL A 253 -8.95 22.08 -12.08
CA VAL A 253 -7.54 22.23 -12.47
C VAL A 253 -6.70 21.24 -11.64
N CYS A 254 -6.24 20.16 -12.27
CA CYS A 254 -5.37 19.15 -11.67
C CYS A 254 -3.92 19.36 -12.13
N GLY A 255 -2.96 19.27 -11.22
CA GLY A 255 -1.53 19.31 -11.56
C GLY A 255 -0.65 18.81 -10.41
N GLU A 256 0.49 18.20 -10.74
CA GLU A 256 1.52 17.78 -9.79
C GLU A 256 2.49 18.94 -9.49
N GLY A 257 2.03 19.92 -8.71
CA GLY A 257 2.85 21.04 -8.23
C GLY A 257 3.30 20.87 -6.78
N ARG A 258 4.35 21.60 -6.36
CA ARG A 258 4.78 21.70 -4.95
C ARG A 258 3.77 22.44 -4.04
N HIS A 259 2.83 23.18 -4.65
CA HIS A 259 1.78 23.94 -3.96
C HIS A 259 0.39 23.58 -4.52
N SER A 260 -0.64 23.76 -3.70
CA SER A 260 -2.05 23.54 -4.02
C SER A 260 -2.50 24.41 -5.20
N VAL A 261 -3.05 23.76 -6.21
CA VAL A 261 -3.56 24.42 -7.42
C VAL A 261 -4.94 25.04 -7.17
N THR A 262 -5.77 24.40 -6.34
CA THR A 262 -7.08 24.92 -5.93
C THR A 262 -6.90 26.08 -4.95
N LYS A 263 -7.27 27.30 -5.34
CA LYS A 263 -7.14 28.52 -4.50
C LYS A 263 -8.47 29.06 -3.96
N SER A 264 -9.60 28.51 -4.40
CA SER A 264 -10.94 29.02 -4.05
C SER A 264 -11.88 27.92 -3.57
N TYR A 265 -12.69 28.22 -2.55
CA TYR A 265 -13.77 27.38 -2.05
C TYR A 265 -14.95 27.34 -3.03
N GLN A 266 -14.89 26.47 -4.03
CA GLN A 266 -15.90 26.40 -5.08
C GLN A 266 -16.55 25.00 -5.15
N PRO A 267 -17.89 24.91 -5.23
CA PRO A 267 -18.56 23.63 -5.35
C PRO A 267 -18.47 23.05 -6.76
N TYR A 268 -18.29 21.74 -6.82
CA TYR A 268 -18.55 20.91 -7.99
C TYR A 268 -19.95 20.33 -7.87
N ALA A 269 -20.87 20.87 -8.67
CA ALA A 269 -22.15 20.25 -8.97
C ALA A 269 -22.01 19.37 -10.23
N PHE A 270 -22.61 18.18 -10.16
CA PHE A 270 -22.55 17.18 -11.22
C PHE A 270 -23.90 17.12 -11.94
N LYS A 271 -23.87 17.08 -13.27
CA LYS A 271 -25.07 16.96 -14.10
C LYS A 271 -24.85 15.87 -15.13
N SER A 272 -25.86 15.03 -15.33
CA SER A 272 -25.88 14.10 -16.45
C SER A 272 -26.29 14.81 -17.74
N THR A 273 -26.04 14.17 -18.88
CA THR A 273 -26.46 14.63 -20.21
C THR A 273 -27.97 14.81 -20.35
N ARG A 274 -28.78 14.22 -19.44
CA ARG A 274 -30.24 14.37 -19.37
C ARG A 274 -30.72 15.37 -18.28
N ASP A 275 -29.85 16.29 -17.84
CA ASP A 275 -30.10 17.30 -16.79
C ASP A 275 -30.49 16.76 -15.39
N LYS A 276 -30.39 15.44 -15.17
CA LYS A 276 -30.52 14.83 -13.85
C LYS A 276 -29.14 14.54 -13.26
N GLY A 277 -28.78 15.20 -12.17
CA GLY A 277 -27.55 14.97 -11.41
C GLY A 277 -27.86 14.47 -10.00
N PRO A 278 -26.86 13.94 -9.28
CA PRO A 278 -27.02 13.67 -7.86
C PRO A 278 -27.20 14.97 -7.07
N HIS A 279 -27.97 14.90 -5.99
CA HIS A 279 -28.20 16.03 -5.08
C HIS A 279 -27.04 16.21 -4.10
N VAL A 280 -25.84 16.41 -4.63
CA VAL A 280 -24.59 16.56 -3.85
C VAL A 280 -23.69 17.61 -4.49
N ARG A 281 -23.10 18.45 -3.64
CA ARG A 281 -22.10 19.45 -4.01
C ARG A 281 -20.82 19.15 -3.27
N ILE A 282 -19.78 18.82 -4.03
CA ILE A 282 -18.46 18.51 -3.47
C ILE A 282 -17.59 19.76 -3.52
N PHE A 283 -17.05 20.16 -2.38
CA PHE A 283 -16.16 21.29 -2.23
C PHE A 283 -14.72 20.77 -2.13
N ASP A 284 -13.92 21.13 -3.12
CA ASP A 284 -12.48 20.85 -3.13
C ASP A 284 -11.76 21.92 -2.30
N THR A 285 -11.00 21.51 -1.29
CA THR A 285 -10.22 22.44 -0.48
C THR A 285 -8.77 22.53 -0.95
N ARG A 286 -8.07 23.57 -0.48
CA ARG A 286 -6.61 23.61 -0.56
C ARG A 286 -6.01 22.35 0.05
N GLY A 287 -4.94 21.86 -0.57
CA GLY A 287 -4.18 20.75 0.00
C GLY A 287 -3.53 21.13 1.33
N LEU A 288 -3.37 20.15 2.22
CA LEU A 288 -2.63 20.33 3.46
C LEU A 288 -1.16 20.62 3.16
N GLU A 289 -0.71 21.82 3.54
CA GLU A 289 0.67 22.32 3.43
C GLU A 289 1.14 22.79 4.80
N LEU A 290 2.45 22.66 5.07
CA LEU A 290 3.05 23.01 6.37
C LEU A 290 2.95 24.53 6.65
N ASP A 291 3.11 25.36 5.62
CA ASP A 291 3.15 26.82 5.78
C ASP A 291 1.90 27.55 5.27
N PHE A 292 1.04 26.87 4.48
CA PHE A 292 -0.07 27.51 3.74
C PHE A 292 -1.37 26.68 3.68
N GLY A 293 -1.53 25.73 4.60
CA GLY A 293 -2.74 24.92 4.75
C GLY A 293 -3.87 25.68 5.47
N ILE A 294 -5.09 25.13 5.40
CA ILE A 294 -6.22 25.59 6.21
C ILE A 294 -5.87 25.31 7.68
N ASP A 295 -6.05 26.28 8.56
CA ASP A 295 -5.87 26.09 10.01
C ASP A 295 -7.13 25.47 10.65
N THR A 296 -7.05 25.09 11.93
CA THR A 296 -8.18 24.47 12.63
C THR A 296 -9.38 25.40 12.86
N THR A 297 -9.14 26.71 12.91
CA THR A 297 -10.18 27.72 13.15
C THR A 297 -10.94 27.99 11.85
N GLU A 298 -10.22 28.24 10.76
CA GLU A 298 -10.78 28.37 9.42
C GLU A 298 -11.51 27.07 9.02
N PHE A 299 -10.96 25.90 9.37
CA PHE A 299 -11.65 24.63 9.16
C PHE A 299 -12.98 24.55 9.93
N THR A 300 -13.01 25.03 11.18
CA THR A 300 -14.24 25.08 11.98
C THR A 300 -15.28 26.00 11.33
N PHE A 301 -14.86 27.19 10.90
CA PHE A 301 -15.73 28.13 10.17
C PHE A 301 -16.26 27.55 8.87
N LEU A 302 -15.44 26.78 8.15
CA LEU A 302 -15.85 26.07 6.95
C LEU A 302 -16.96 25.07 7.24
N LEU A 303 -16.80 24.23 8.27
CA LEU A 303 -17.80 23.23 8.66
C LEU A 303 -19.14 23.85 9.05
N ASP A 304 -19.09 24.98 9.77
CA ASP A 304 -20.26 25.69 10.26
C ASP A 304 -20.95 26.55 9.19
N GLY A 305 -20.38 26.63 7.98
CA GLY A 305 -20.96 27.38 6.86
C GLY A 305 -20.67 28.88 6.87
N HIS A 306 -19.73 29.33 7.71
CA HIS A 306 -19.34 30.74 7.83
C HIS A 306 -18.50 31.26 6.64
N ILE A 307 -17.94 30.35 5.83
CA ILE A 307 -17.15 30.70 4.65
C ILE A 307 -18.05 30.72 3.40
N PRO A 308 -18.17 31.86 2.69
CA PRO A 308 -19.03 31.95 1.51
C PRO A 308 -18.42 31.20 0.31
N GLU A 309 -19.28 30.76 -0.60
CA GLU A 309 -18.83 30.15 -1.85
C GLU A 309 -18.01 31.14 -2.67
N LYS A 310 -16.98 30.63 -3.37
CA LYS A 310 -15.97 31.38 -4.12
C LYS A 310 -15.00 32.19 -3.25
N TYR A 311 -15.01 32.02 -1.93
CA TYR A 311 -13.98 32.58 -1.07
C TYR A 311 -12.59 32.11 -1.52
N GLN A 312 -11.66 33.06 -1.66
CA GLN A 312 -10.27 32.76 -2.01
C GLN A 312 -9.44 32.68 -0.73
N PHE A 313 -8.91 31.51 -0.45
CA PHE A 313 -8.10 31.28 0.75
C PHE A 313 -6.77 32.04 0.66
N GLN A 314 -6.53 32.92 1.63
CA GLN A 314 -5.30 33.70 1.76
C GLN A 314 -4.44 33.10 2.86
N ALA A 315 -3.24 32.66 2.50
CA ALA A 315 -2.41 31.92 3.44
C ALA A 315 -1.78 32.81 4.54
N GLU A 316 -1.62 34.10 4.26
CA GLU A 316 -1.08 35.10 5.19
C GLU A 316 -2.16 35.73 6.09
N LYS A 317 -3.44 35.60 5.71
CA LYS A 317 -4.58 36.17 6.43
C LYS A 317 -5.78 35.21 6.38
N PRO A 318 -5.85 34.23 7.28
CA PRO A 318 -7.02 33.37 7.44
C PRO A 318 -8.28 34.21 7.68
N ILE A 319 -9.43 33.71 7.23
CA ILE A 319 -10.70 34.42 7.42
C ILE A 319 -10.99 34.61 8.91
N SER A 320 -11.31 35.84 9.31
CA SER A 320 -11.73 36.16 10.68
C SER A 320 -13.19 36.58 10.74
N VAL A 321 -13.74 36.60 11.95
CA VAL A 321 -15.12 37.06 12.22
C VAL A 321 -15.34 38.54 11.86
N ASP A 322 -14.26 39.33 11.77
CA ASP A 322 -14.29 40.75 11.43
C ASP A 322 -14.21 41.00 9.92
N ASP A 323 -13.90 39.97 9.11
CA ASP A 323 -13.85 40.11 7.67
C ASP A 323 -15.25 40.31 7.09
N SER A 324 -15.40 41.31 6.22
CA SER A 324 -16.68 41.61 5.54
C SER A 324 -17.28 40.44 4.74
N ALA A 325 -16.45 39.47 4.34
CA ALA A 325 -16.88 38.26 3.64
C ALA A 325 -17.39 37.16 4.58
N PHE A 326 -17.17 37.26 5.89
CA PHE A 326 -17.58 36.26 6.87
C PHE A 326 -19.11 36.21 7.00
N VAL A 327 -19.68 35.01 6.84
CA VAL A 327 -21.12 34.81 6.97
C VAL A 327 -21.46 34.70 8.45
N THR A 328 -21.97 35.76 9.06
CA THR A 328 -22.22 35.81 10.52
C THR A 328 -23.32 34.85 11.00
N LYS A 329 -24.34 34.60 10.18
CA LYS A 329 -25.46 33.69 10.48
C LYS A 329 -25.69 32.73 9.32
N PRO A 330 -24.94 31.62 9.24
CA PRO A 330 -25.09 30.65 8.17
C PRO A 330 -26.43 29.93 8.27
N GLN A 331 -27.08 29.71 7.13
CA GLN A 331 -28.25 28.86 7.06
C GLN A 331 -27.84 27.39 7.18
N PHE A 332 -28.80 26.53 7.51
CA PHE A 332 -28.56 25.08 7.55
C PHE A 332 -28.00 24.56 6.22
N SER A 333 -28.51 25.07 5.09
CA SER A 333 -28.01 24.78 3.75
C SER A 333 -26.57 25.23 3.46
N ASN A 334 -25.93 26.03 4.34
CA ASN A 334 -24.53 26.44 4.23
C ASN A 334 -23.56 25.48 4.96
N LYS A 335 -24.06 24.69 5.93
CA LYS A 335 -23.25 23.79 6.74
C LYS A 335 -22.76 22.57 5.94
N VAL A 336 -21.68 21.98 6.41
CA VAL A 336 -21.11 20.75 5.83
C VAL A 336 -21.83 19.54 6.41
N HIS A 337 -22.27 18.64 5.53
CA HIS A 337 -23.02 17.43 5.93
C HIS A 337 -22.16 16.16 5.87
N CYS A 338 -20.97 16.21 5.27
CA CYS A 338 -19.98 15.15 5.34
C CYS A 338 -18.57 15.69 5.03
N VAL A 339 -17.57 15.18 5.75
CA VAL A 339 -16.15 15.44 5.48
C VAL A 339 -15.50 14.18 4.93
N VAL A 340 -14.75 14.33 3.85
CA VAL A 340 -14.06 13.23 3.17
C VAL A 340 -12.56 13.48 3.19
N PHE A 341 -11.82 12.59 3.85
CA PHE A 341 -10.36 12.61 3.88
C PHE A 341 -9.80 11.86 2.66
N VAL A 342 -9.08 12.57 1.79
CA VAL A 342 -8.52 12.02 0.55
C VAL A 342 -7.02 11.76 0.74
N LEU A 343 -6.64 10.48 0.75
CA LEU A 343 -5.29 9.98 1.01
C LEU A 343 -4.77 9.18 -0.18
N ASP A 344 -3.48 9.28 -0.47
CA ASP A 344 -2.82 8.60 -1.59
C ASP A 344 -2.07 7.36 -1.09
N VAL A 345 -2.40 6.19 -1.66
CA VAL A 345 -1.77 4.90 -1.34
C VAL A 345 -0.25 4.94 -1.44
N SER A 346 0.28 5.62 -2.47
CA SER A 346 1.71 5.63 -2.79
C SER A 346 2.55 6.54 -1.88
N THR A 347 1.92 7.49 -1.19
CA THR A 347 2.62 8.45 -0.32
C THR A 347 2.30 8.29 1.16
N LEU A 348 1.35 7.42 1.52
CA LEU A 348 0.89 7.22 2.90
C LEU A 348 2.02 6.93 3.90
N GLN A 349 2.97 6.07 3.54
CA GLN A 349 4.12 5.73 4.40
C GLN A 349 5.15 6.87 4.51
N LYS A 350 5.12 7.85 3.59
CA LYS A 350 6.04 8.99 3.54
C LYS A 350 5.40 10.26 4.09
N LEU A 351 4.21 10.15 4.69
CA LEU A 351 3.47 11.30 5.15
C LEU A 351 4.17 11.91 6.37
N ASP A 352 4.46 13.21 6.28
CA ASP A 352 5.10 13.99 7.33
C ASP A 352 4.31 13.92 8.66
N PRO A 353 4.96 13.75 9.83
CA PRO A 353 4.31 13.74 11.14
C PRO A 353 3.39 14.94 11.40
N GLU A 354 3.74 16.13 10.92
CA GLU A 354 2.91 17.33 11.11
C GLU A 354 1.61 17.24 10.31
N LYS A 355 1.68 16.73 9.07
CA LYS A 355 0.49 16.46 8.24
C LYS A 355 -0.38 15.36 8.85
N GLN A 356 0.24 14.35 9.47
CA GLN A 356 -0.51 13.32 10.20
C GLN A 356 -1.27 13.93 11.38
N ALA A 357 -0.60 14.77 12.19
CA ALA A 357 -1.21 15.46 13.31
C ALA A 357 -2.37 16.38 12.87
N GLN A 358 -2.22 17.07 11.74
CA GLN A 358 -3.27 17.93 11.19
C GLN A 358 -4.50 17.12 10.75
N ILE A 359 -4.31 15.98 10.08
CA ILE A 359 -5.42 15.07 9.72
C ILE A 359 -6.16 14.59 10.98
N ILE A 360 -5.41 14.19 12.02
CA ILE A 360 -6.00 13.77 13.30
C ILE A 360 -6.78 14.93 13.96
N SER A 361 -6.24 16.15 13.93
CA SER A 361 -6.91 17.34 14.47
C SER A 361 -8.24 17.60 13.76
N PHE A 362 -8.25 17.59 12.43
CA PHE A 362 -9.46 17.77 11.63
C PHE A 362 -10.48 16.67 11.84
N ARG A 363 -10.03 15.42 11.92
CA ARG A 363 -10.87 14.27 12.29
C ARG A 363 -11.55 14.52 13.64
N ASN A 364 -10.79 14.94 14.65
CA ASN A 364 -11.29 15.20 15.99
C ASN A 364 -12.29 16.36 16.04
N ILE A 365 -12.04 17.46 15.32
CA ILE A 365 -12.98 18.59 15.20
C ILE A 365 -14.28 18.11 14.56
N THR A 366 -14.18 17.35 13.48
CA THR A 366 -15.34 16.83 12.75
C THR A 366 -16.16 15.86 13.63
N MET A 367 -15.49 15.01 14.43
CA MET A 367 -16.16 14.11 15.37
C MET A 367 -16.90 14.87 16.47
N ARG A 368 -16.28 15.92 17.04
CA ARG A 368 -16.91 16.76 18.08
C ARG A 368 -18.14 17.50 17.58
N LYS A 369 -18.19 17.81 16.28
CA LYS A 369 -19.34 18.41 15.61
C LYS A 369 -20.37 17.39 15.12
N GLU A 370 -20.14 16.11 15.36
CA GLU A 370 -21.03 15.01 14.94
C GLU A 370 -21.29 14.99 13.42
N ILE A 371 -20.34 15.54 12.64
CA ILE A 371 -20.39 15.50 11.19
C ILE A 371 -19.79 14.15 10.75
N PRO A 372 -20.47 13.40 9.86
CA PRO A 372 -19.99 12.11 9.43
C PRO A 372 -18.74 12.23 8.56
N GLN A 373 -17.90 11.20 8.63
CA GLN A 373 -16.57 11.19 8.02
C GLN A 373 -16.37 9.96 7.16
N ALA A 374 -15.83 10.17 5.96
CA ALA A 374 -15.38 9.13 5.05
C ALA A 374 -13.91 9.33 4.68
N VAL A 375 -13.27 8.27 4.19
CA VAL A 375 -11.92 8.32 3.65
C VAL A 375 -11.95 7.79 2.22
N ILE A 376 -11.39 8.55 1.30
CA ILE A 376 -11.11 8.10 -0.06
C ILE A 376 -9.61 7.80 -0.15
N LEU A 377 -9.30 6.56 -0.52
CA LEU A 377 -7.93 6.09 -0.73
C LEU A 377 -7.65 6.04 -2.23
N THR A 378 -6.90 7.01 -2.75
CA THR A 378 -6.66 7.21 -4.19
C THR A 378 -5.39 6.50 -4.69
N LYS A 379 -5.24 6.44 -6.01
CA LYS A 379 -4.08 5.85 -6.71
C LYS A 379 -3.88 4.36 -6.38
N VAL A 380 -4.99 3.65 -6.20
CA VAL A 380 -4.98 2.22 -5.85
C VAL A 380 -4.38 1.37 -6.96
N ASP A 381 -4.45 1.83 -8.21
CA ASP A 381 -3.79 1.30 -9.41
C ASP A 381 -2.27 1.24 -9.31
N LYS A 382 -1.65 2.04 -8.43
CA LYS A 382 -0.21 1.93 -8.16
C LYS A 382 0.14 0.77 -7.22
N ALA A 383 -0.85 0.22 -6.53
CA ALA A 383 -0.69 -0.84 -5.53
C ALA A 383 -1.31 -2.18 -5.95
N VAL A 384 -2.27 -2.18 -6.86
CA VAL A 384 -2.80 -3.40 -7.51
C VAL A 384 -2.18 -3.59 -8.88
N ALA A 385 -2.10 -4.85 -9.35
CA ALA A 385 -1.86 -5.11 -10.76
C ALA A 385 -2.95 -4.42 -11.60
N GLN A 386 -2.70 -4.13 -12.88
CA GLN A 386 -3.54 -3.29 -13.75
C GLN A 386 -5.05 -3.61 -13.77
N ASN A 387 -5.50 -4.75 -13.24
CA ASN A 387 -6.91 -5.11 -13.06
C ASN A 387 -7.53 -4.50 -11.77
N LEU A 388 -8.46 -3.56 -11.94
CA LEU A 388 -9.17 -2.89 -10.84
C LEU A 388 -10.16 -3.78 -10.08
N GLU A 389 -10.64 -4.87 -10.68
CA GLU A 389 -11.53 -5.82 -9.99
C GLU A 389 -10.82 -6.47 -8.79
N THR A 390 -9.49 -6.53 -8.82
CA THR A 390 -8.67 -7.07 -7.73
C THR A 390 -8.55 -6.14 -6.52
N VAL A 391 -9.07 -4.91 -6.58
CA VAL A 391 -8.95 -3.93 -5.48
C VAL A 391 -9.50 -4.49 -4.16
N TYR A 392 -10.61 -5.22 -4.18
CA TYR A 392 -11.25 -5.79 -2.99
C TYR A 392 -10.75 -7.18 -2.58
N THR A 393 -9.86 -7.79 -3.36
CA THR A 393 -9.16 -9.04 -3.04
C THR A 393 -7.67 -8.82 -2.74
N SER A 394 -7.11 -7.67 -3.12
CA SER A 394 -5.70 -7.34 -2.95
C SER A 394 -5.31 -7.24 -1.48
N SER A 395 -4.37 -8.10 -1.08
CA SER A 395 -3.77 -8.09 0.26
C SER A 395 -2.96 -6.81 0.51
N VAL A 396 -2.43 -6.18 -0.55
CA VAL A 396 -1.71 -4.89 -0.46
C VAL A 396 -2.68 -3.78 -0.05
N ILE A 397 -3.81 -3.65 -0.76
CA ILE A 397 -4.84 -2.66 -0.42
C ILE A 397 -5.42 -2.93 0.98
N ALA A 398 -5.67 -4.20 1.33
CA ALA A 398 -6.15 -4.58 2.65
C ALA A 398 -5.22 -4.09 3.78
N LYS A 399 -3.90 -4.29 3.62
CA LYS A 399 -2.88 -3.86 4.57
C LYS A 399 -2.76 -2.33 4.63
N THR A 400 -2.74 -1.66 3.48
CA THR A 400 -2.70 -0.19 3.43
C THR A 400 -3.91 0.43 4.13
N LEU A 401 -5.09 -0.12 3.89
CA LEU A 401 -6.31 0.34 4.54
C LEU A 401 -6.24 0.14 6.05
N GLN A 402 -5.74 -1.02 6.52
CA GLN A 402 -5.52 -1.25 7.94
C GLN A 402 -4.54 -0.20 8.52
N THR A 403 -3.47 0.13 7.80
CA THR A 403 -2.52 1.18 8.23
C THR A 403 -3.22 2.54 8.35
N VAL A 404 -4.11 2.90 7.43
CA VAL A 404 -4.91 4.14 7.52
C VAL A 404 -5.82 4.13 8.76
N CYS A 405 -6.49 3.01 9.03
CA CYS A 405 -7.31 2.84 10.22
C CYS A 405 -6.49 2.98 11.51
N ASP A 406 -5.32 2.37 11.57
CA ASP A 406 -4.46 2.38 12.76
C ASP A 406 -3.82 3.77 12.99
N MET A 407 -3.38 4.43 11.91
CA MET A 407 -2.72 5.74 12.01
C MET A 407 -3.68 6.87 12.40
N PHE A 408 -4.90 6.86 11.85
CA PHE A 408 -5.82 8.00 12.01
C PHE A 408 -7.08 7.67 12.81
N GLY A 409 -7.34 6.40 13.10
CA GLY A 409 -8.51 5.95 13.86
C GLY A 409 -9.81 5.90 13.04
N PHE A 410 -9.76 5.88 11.71
CA PHE A 410 -10.99 5.77 10.90
C PHE A 410 -11.60 4.36 10.98
N PRO A 411 -12.94 4.24 11.09
CA PRO A 411 -13.61 2.95 10.97
C PRO A 411 -13.33 2.30 9.63
N LYS A 412 -13.01 1.00 9.62
CA LYS A 412 -12.72 0.24 8.39
C LYS A 412 -13.81 0.41 7.33
N GLN A 413 -15.07 0.46 7.75
CA GLN A 413 -16.23 0.58 6.85
C GLN A 413 -16.35 1.93 6.12
N HIS A 414 -15.66 2.98 6.59
CA HIS A 414 -15.72 4.33 6.00
C HIS A 414 -14.55 4.62 5.07
N VAL A 415 -13.68 3.65 4.79
CA VAL A 415 -12.52 3.81 3.89
C VAL A 415 -12.80 3.18 2.54
N PHE A 416 -12.80 3.98 1.48
CA PHE A 416 -13.18 3.58 0.12
C PHE A 416 -12.00 3.73 -0.85
N PRO A 417 -11.50 2.63 -1.44
CA PRO A 417 -10.48 2.69 -2.47
C PRO A 417 -11.05 3.26 -3.77
N VAL A 418 -10.32 4.16 -4.44
CA VAL A 418 -10.69 4.70 -5.75
C VAL A 418 -9.48 4.82 -6.66
N LYS A 419 -9.71 4.65 -7.96
CA LYS A 419 -8.84 5.14 -9.02
C LYS A 419 -9.52 6.36 -9.64
N ASN A 420 -8.74 7.41 -9.90
CA ASN A 420 -9.22 8.57 -10.63
C ASN A 420 -8.78 8.47 -12.10
N TYR A 421 -9.57 9.02 -13.01
CA TYR A 421 -9.13 9.16 -14.40
C TYR A 421 -7.88 10.03 -14.49
N GLY A 422 -6.87 9.56 -15.22
CA GLY A 422 -5.60 10.26 -15.39
C GLY A 422 -4.93 9.96 -16.72
N ASP A 423 -4.73 8.67 -17.01
CA ASP A 423 -4.04 8.20 -18.22
C ASP A 423 -5.03 7.73 -19.30
N GLU A 424 -6.30 7.51 -18.94
CA GLU A 424 -7.31 6.99 -19.83
C GLU A 424 -7.86 8.05 -20.79
N LEU A 425 -8.05 7.64 -22.05
CA LEU A 425 -8.70 8.46 -23.08
C LEU A 425 -10.20 8.12 -23.23
N THR A 426 -10.64 7.01 -22.65
CA THR A 426 -12.01 6.49 -22.72
C THR A 426 -12.52 6.15 -21.33
N MET A 427 -13.85 6.07 -21.19
CA MET A 427 -14.46 5.65 -19.92
C MET A 427 -14.12 4.19 -19.62
N ASP A 428 -13.91 3.89 -18.34
CA ASP A 428 -13.60 2.57 -17.79
C ASP A 428 -14.62 2.22 -16.70
N ASP A 429 -15.27 1.06 -16.81
CA ASP A 429 -16.33 0.67 -15.88
C ASP A 429 -15.84 0.37 -14.48
N GLY A 430 -14.59 -0.06 -14.33
CA GLY A 430 -13.98 -0.27 -13.02
C GLY A 430 -13.74 1.05 -12.29
N VAL A 431 -13.22 2.06 -13.00
CA VAL A 431 -13.10 3.43 -12.47
C VAL A 431 -14.48 3.99 -12.12
N ASN A 432 -15.47 3.81 -12.99
CA ASN A 432 -16.85 4.27 -12.77
C ASN A 432 -17.45 3.63 -11.52
N PHE A 433 -17.30 2.31 -11.38
CA PHE A 433 -17.79 1.55 -10.23
C PHE A 433 -17.20 2.09 -8.92
N LEU A 434 -15.87 2.19 -8.83
CA LEU A 434 -15.21 2.66 -7.60
C LEU A 434 -15.65 4.07 -7.22
N ALA A 435 -15.73 4.98 -8.19
CA ALA A 435 -16.15 6.36 -7.96
C ALA A 435 -17.62 6.47 -7.51
N LEU A 436 -18.54 5.78 -8.20
CA LEU A 436 -19.97 5.77 -7.85
C LEU A 436 -20.21 5.10 -6.51
N PHE A 437 -19.54 3.98 -6.24
CA PHE A 437 -19.67 3.27 -4.98
C PHE A 437 -19.23 4.15 -3.81
N ALA A 438 -18.07 4.82 -3.92
CA ALA A 438 -17.60 5.75 -2.90
C ALA A 438 -18.58 6.93 -2.73
N LEU A 439 -19.04 7.54 -3.82
CA LEU A 439 -19.98 8.66 -3.78
C LEU A 439 -21.31 8.28 -3.11
N ARG A 440 -21.86 7.10 -3.42
CA ARG A 440 -23.09 6.60 -2.80
C ARG A 440 -22.94 6.50 -1.28
N GLN A 441 -21.83 5.92 -0.81
CA GLN A 441 -21.60 5.76 0.63
C GLN A 441 -21.45 7.13 1.32
N ILE A 442 -20.76 8.07 0.69
CA ILE A 442 -20.66 9.46 1.17
C ILE A 442 -22.05 10.12 1.26
N MET A 443 -22.89 9.92 0.24
CA MET A 443 -24.25 10.47 0.26
C MET A 443 -25.10 9.84 1.36
N TYR A 444 -25.05 8.52 1.57
CA TYR A 444 -25.78 7.88 2.68
C TYR A 444 -25.36 8.41 4.05
N LEU A 445 -24.06 8.59 4.27
CA LEU A 445 -23.58 9.24 5.49
C LEU A 445 -24.20 10.63 5.68
N SER A 446 -24.34 11.42 4.61
CA SER A 446 -25.03 12.71 4.67
C SER A 446 -26.54 12.59 4.88
N VAL A 447 -27.21 11.58 4.32
CA VAL A 447 -28.63 11.31 4.58
C VAL A 447 -28.84 11.08 6.08
N ASP A 448 -28.10 10.13 6.66
CA ASP A 448 -28.24 9.75 8.07
C ASP A 448 -27.98 10.93 9.00
N HIS A 449 -26.98 11.77 8.68
CA HIS A 449 -26.69 12.98 9.46
C HIS A 449 -27.83 13.99 9.43
N ILE A 450 -28.44 14.21 8.26
CA ILE A 450 -29.56 15.13 8.12
C ILE A 450 -30.81 14.61 8.82
N GLU A 451 -31.10 13.32 8.72
CA GLU A 451 -32.26 12.71 9.39
C GLU A 451 -32.12 12.84 10.92
N ASN A 452 -30.93 12.59 11.48
CA ASN A 452 -30.67 12.76 12.92
C ASN A 452 -30.82 14.21 13.40
N GLN A 453 -30.48 15.20 12.57
CA GLN A 453 -30.64 16.62 12.93
C GLN A 453 -32.08 17.12 12.77
N SER A 454 -32.89 16.47 11.93
CA SER A 454 -34.31 16.82 11.76
C SER A 454 -35.20 16.39 12.94
N THR A 455 -34.77 15.42 13.73
CA THR A 455 -35.48 14.97 14.94
C THR A 455 -35.21 15.81 16.18
N ASP A 456 -34.18 16.66 16.18
CA ASP A 456 -33.89 17.60 17.26
C ASP A 456 -34.67 18.91 17.04
N SER A 457 -35.68 19.14 17.89
CA SER A 457 -36.72 20.18 17.82
C SER A 457 -36.23 21.64 17.93
N THR A 458 -35.33 22.09 17.05
CA THR A 458 -34.84 23.49 17.00
C THR A 458 -35.26 24.25 15.75
N TYR A 459 -35.91 23.59 14.80
CA TYR A 459 -36.46 24.22 13.60
C TYR A 459 -37.91 23.77 13.42
N PRO A 460 -38.89 24.69 13.37
CA PRO A 460 -40.30 24.30 13.23
C PRO A 460 -40.51 23.59 11.88
N PRO A 461 -41.40 22.58 11.80
CA PRO A 461 -41.77 21.95 10.55
C PRO A 461 -42.38 22.99 9.60
N ASN A 462 -42.11 22.85 8.30
CA ASN A 462 -42.69 23.70 7.26
C ASN A 462 -44.22 23.62 7.29
N GLU A 463 -44.91 24.71 6.93
CA GLU A 463 -46.38 24.80 6.87
C GLU A 463 -47.03 23.74 5.95
N GLU A 464 -46.27 23.10 5.05
CA GLU A 464 -46.75 21.96 4.24
C GLU A 464 -46.98 20.67 5.06
N GLU A 465 -46.17 20.39 6.10
CA GLU A 465 -46.40 19.22 6.97
C GLU A 465 -47.57 19.43 7.94
N ALA A 466 -47.86 20.69 8.30
CA ALA A 466 -49.03 21.03 9.11
C ALA A 466 -50.35 20.76 8.34
N HIS A 467 -50.34 21.01 7.03
CA HIS A 467 -51.53 20.82 6.17
C HIS A 467 -51.86 19.34 5.93
N ASP A 468 -50.84 18.47 5.87
CA ASP A 468 -51.02 17.01 5.74
C ASP A 468 -51.43 16.35 7.09
N LEU A 469 -51.00 16.91 8.23
CA LEU A 469 -51.43 16.46 9.55
C LEU A 469 -52.86 16.92 9.90
N GLU A 470 -53.29 18.10 9.47
CA GLU A 470 -54.68 18.53 9.59
C GLU A 470 -55.62 17.67 8.73
N ALA A 471 -55.24 17.36 7.48
CA ALA A 471 -56.04 16.53 6.58
C ALA A 471 -56.23 15.07 7.08
N ALA A 472 -55.24 14.55 7.81
CA ALA A 472 -55.33 13.23 8.45
C ALA A 472 -56.19 13.24 9.73
N SER A 473 -56.40 14.40 10.36
CA SER A 473 -57.24 14.51 11.56
C SER A 473 -58.72 14.78 11.27
N GLU A 474 -59.06 15.30 10.08
CA GLU A 474 -60.45 15.51 9.63
C GLU A 474 -61.11 14.25 9.02
N SER A 475 -60.38 13.14 8.94
CA SER A 475 -60.83 11.87 8.35
C SER A 475 -61.03 10.71 9.34
N ILE A 476 -61.17 11.00 10.64
CA ILE A 476 -61.50 10.02 11.70
C ILE A 476 -62.86 10.31 12.33
#